data_AF-A0A7V7WPE1-F1
#
_entry.id   AF-A0A7V7WPE1-F1
#
_cell.length_a   1.000
_cell.length_b   1.000
_cell.length_c   1.000
_cell.angle_alpha   90.00
_cell.angle_beta   90.00
_cell.angle_gamma   90.00
#
_symmetry.space_group_name_H-M   'P 1'
#
loop_
_entity.id
_entity.type
_entity.pdbx_description
1 polymer ?
#
loop_
_entity_poly.entity_id
_entity_poly.type
_entity_poly.pdbx_seq_one_letter_code
_entity_poly.pdbx_strand_id
1 'polypeptide(L)' 'TNPDFAAYARAFGAVGETVSRTEDFAPALERALAAGRPALLALQLDPQAITPNASLDALRAAGRARA' A
#
# COMPACT_ATOMS: atom_id res chain seq x y z
N THR A 1 16.50 -4.33 0.98
CA THR A 1 15.17 -4.98 0.91
C THR A 1 14.25 -4.28 1.89
N ASN A 2 12.96 -4.18 1.60
CA ASN A 2 12.02 -3.57 2.54
C ASN A 2 11.67 -4.56 3.67
N PRO A 3 11.63 -4.17 4.96
CA PRO A 3 11.22 -5.06 6.03
C PRO A 3 9.76 -5.55 5.89
N ASP A 4 9.47 -6.73 6.44
CA ASP A 4 8.09 -7.20 6.57
C ASP A 4 7.41 -6.51 7.77
N PHE A 5 6.75 -5.39 7.49
CA PHE A 5 6.01 -4.62 8.50
C PHE A 5 4.82 -5.39 9.08
N ALA A 6 4.21 -6.29 8.32
CA ALA A 6 3.11 -7.10 8.80
C ALA A 6 3.60 -8.11 9.85
N ALA A 7 4.76 -8.75 9.61
CA ALA A 7 5.43 -9.58 10.60
C ALA A 7 5.84 -8.78 11.83
N TYR A 8 6.36 -7.57 11.63
CA TYR A 8 6.75 -6.69 12.74
C TYR A 8 5.54 -6.34 13.62
N ALA A 9 4.40 -5.95 13.04
CA ALA A 9 3.18 -5.66 13.79
C ALA A 9 2.69 -6.90 14.59
N ARG A 10 2.71 -8.08 13.96
CA ARG A 10 2.34 -9.33 14.64
C ARG A 10 3.25 -9.64 15.84
N ALA A 11 4.53 -9.31 15.78
CA ALA A 11 5.48 -9.52 16.88
C ALA A 11 5.15 -8.69 18.14
N PHE A 12 4.45 -7.56 18.00
CA PHE A 12 3.97 -6.74 19.12
C PHE A 12 2.49 -7.00 19.48
N GLY A 13 1.91 -8.09 18.97
CA GLY A 13 0.52 -8.47 19.27
C GLY A 13 -0.55 -7.68 18.51
N ALA A 14 -0.15 -6.83 17.56
CA ALA A 14 -1.05 -6.13 16.65
C ALA A 14 -1.52 -7.05 15.50
N VAL A 15 -2.58 -6.64 14.81
CA VAL A 15 -2.89 -7.18 13.48
C VAL A 15 -1.85 -6.68 12.50
N GLY A 16 -1.34 -7.57 11.66
CA GLY A 16 -0.44 -7.23 10.57
C GLY A 16 -0.89 -7.94 9.29
N GLU A 17 -1.26 -7.16 8.28
CA GLU A 17 -1.67 -7.65 6.96
C GLU A 17 -0.89 -6.95 5.85
N THR A 18 -0.62 -7.65 4.74
CA THR A 18 -0.01 -7.09 3.54
C THR A 18 -1.03 -7.11 2.42
N VAL A 19 -1.27 -5.97 1.78
CA VAL A 19 -2.24 -5.80 0.70
C VAL A 19 -1.49 -5.47 -0.57
N SER A 20 -1.64 -6.32 -1.59
CA SER A 20 -0.94 -6.16 -2.88
C SER A 20 -1.85 -5.76 -4.04
N ARG A 21 -3.17 -5.89 -3.86
CA ARG A 21 -4.17 -5.53 -4.87
C ARG A 21 -5.22 -4.60 -4.29
N THR A 22 -5.74 -3.70 -5.13
CA THR A 22 -6.70 -2.68 -4.71
C THR A 22 -7.99 -3.30 -4.18
N GLU A 23 -8.48 -4.38 -4.78
CA GLU A 23 -9.71 -5.06 -4.36
C GLU A 23 -9.61 -5.71 -2.97
N ASP A 24 -8.39 -6.02 -2.52
CA ASP A 24 -8.16 -6.63 -1.21
C ASP A 24 -8.17 -5.60 -0.07
N PHE A 25 -8.07 -4.30 -0.39
CA PHE A 25 -7.96 -3.24 0.60
C PHE A 25 -9.19 -3.12 1.50
N ALA A 26 -10.38 -2.99 0.91
CA ALA A 26 -11.60 -2.80 1.69
C ALA A 26 -11.88 -3.99 2.64
N PRO A 27 -11.81 -5.25 2.20
CA PRO A 27 -11.94 -6.40 3.11
C PRO A 27 -10.87 -6.44 4.22
N ALA A 28 -9.64 -6.02 3.93
CA ALA A 28 -8.56 -5.99 4.92
C ALA A 28 -8.76 -4.88 5.96
N LEU A 29 -9.27 -3.73 5.53
CA LEU A 29 -9.64 -2.64 6.43
C LEU A 29 -10.77 -3.06 7.39
N GLU A 30 -11.80 -3.73 6.88
CA GLU A 30 -12.91 -4.24 7.72
C GLU A 30 -12.40 -5.21 8.80
N ARG A 31 -11.52 -6.16 8.44
CA ARG A 31 -10.89 -7.07 9.42
C ARG A 31 -10.05 -6.33 10.45
N ALA A 32 -9.27 -5.33 10.02
CA ALA A 32 -8.43 -4.53 10.90
C ALA A 32 -9.26 -3.72 11.91
N LEU A 33 -10.36 -3.10 11.46
CA LEU A 33 -11.27 -2.34 12.31
C LEU A 33 -12.02 -3.25 13.29
N ALA A 34 -12.44 -4.44 12.86
CA ALA A 34 -13.12 -5.42 13.70
C ALA A 34 -12.21 -6.10 14.74
N ALA A 35 -10.88 -5.97 14.61
CA ALA A 35 -9.93 -6.74 15.42
C ALA A 35 -9.83 -6.33 16.90
N GLY A 36 -10.35 -5.15 17.27
CA GLY A 36 -10.35 -4.68 18.67
C GLY A 36 -8.96 -4.48 19.28
N ARG A 37 -7.91 -4.38 18.44
CA ARG A 37 -6.51 -4.17 18.84
C ARG A 37 -5.78 -3.38 17.75
N PRO A 38 -4.59 -2.80 18.02
CA PRO A 38 -3.83 -2.09 17.01
C PRO A 38 -3.64 -2.94 15.74
N ALA A 39 -3.70 -2.28 14.58
CA ALA A 39 -3.60 -2.94 13.28
C ALA A 39 -2.70 -2.16 12.33
N LEU A 40 -1.91 -2.89 11.54
CA LEU A 40 -1.06 -2.36 10.48
C LEU A 40 -1.40 -3.06 9.16
N LEU A 41 -1.72 -2.26 8.15
CA LEU A 41 -1.93 -2.68 6.77
C LEU A 41 -0.76 -2.17 5.93
N ALA A 42 0.11 -3.06 5.49
CA ALA A 42 1.21 -2.75 4.58
C ALA A 42 0.69 -2.77 3.14
N LEU A 43 0.37 -1.59 2.60
CA LEU A 43 -0.12 -1.43 1.23
C LEU A 43 1.07 -1.38 0.26
N GLN A 44 1.13 -2.34 -0.67
CA GLN A 44 2.09 -2.28 -1.75
C GLN A 44 1.55 -1.38 -2.86
N LEU A 45 2.32 -0.33 -3.14
CA LEU A 45 2.03 0.61 -4.22
C LEU A 45 3.02 0.35 -5.37
N ASP A 46 2.56 0.63 -6.59
CA ASP A 46 3.43 0.68 -7.77
C ASP A 46 4.53 1.73 -7.54
N PRO A 47 5.82 1.38 -7.65
CA PRO A 47 6.93 2.34 -7.54
C PRO A 47 6.86 3.51 -8.54
N GLN A 48 6.11 3.36 -9.64
CA GLN A 48 5.91 4.42 -10.63
C GLN A 48 4.75 5.36 -10.26
N ALA A 49 3.93 5.06 -9.25
CA ALA A 49 2.86 5.93 -8.80
C ALA A 49 3.45 7.17 -8.08
N ILE A 50 3.25 8.35 -8.66
CA ILE A 50 3.73 9.64 -8.13
C ILE A 50 2.62 10.34 -7.34
N THR A 51 1.39 10.25 -7.83
CA THR A 51 0.15 10.61 -7.14
C THR A 51 -0.91 9.55 -7.47
N PRO A 52 -2.07 9.50 -6.78
CA PRO A 52 -3.13 8.54 -7.11
C PRO A 52 -3.59 8.59 -8.58
N ASN A 53 -3.38 9.72 -9.26
CA ASN A 53 -3.83 9.97 -10.63
C ASN A 53 -2.67 10.11 -11.63
N ALA A 54 -1.40 9.96 -11.23
CA ALA A 54 -0.26 10.17 -12.12
C ALA A 54 0.89 9.21 -11.86
N SER A 55 1.48 8.70 -12.95
CA SER A 55 2.71 7.91 -12.92
C SER A 55 3.92 8.69 -13.47
N LEU A 56 5.13 8.30 -13.07
CA LEU A 56 6.39 8.85 -13.60
C LEU A 56 6.45 8.78 -15.12
N ASP A 57 6.02 7.66 -15.70
CA ASP A 57 6.09 7.45 -17.14
C ASP A 57 5.10 8.32 -17.90
N ALA A 58 3.90 8.55 -17.34
CA ALA A 58 2.95 9.50 -17.90
C ALA A 58 3.51 10.93 -17.89
N LEU A 59 4.17 11.34 -16.79
CA LEU A 59 4.82 12.65 -16.69
C LEU A 59 5.97 12.80 -17.69
N ARG A 60 6.81 11.77 -17.85
CA ARG A 60 7.91 11.76 -18.83
C ARG A 60 7.40 11.81 -20.26
N ALA A 61 6.31 11.10 -20.58
CA ALA A 61 5.70 11.13 -21.91
C ALA A 61 5.14 12.52 -22.26
N ALA A 62 4.44 13.16 -21.31
CA ALA A 62 3.91 14.51 -21.49
C ALA A 62 5.01 15.57 -21.72
N GLY A 63 6.15 15.44 -21.04
CA GLY A 63 7.30 16.33 -21.24
C GLY A 63 7.94 16.22 -22.63
N ARG A 64 8.04 14.99 -23.18
CA ARG A 64 8.59 14.76 -24.53
C ARG A 64 7.67 15.23 -25.65
N ALA A 65 6.35 15.21 -25.45
CA ALA A 65 5.38 15.67 -26.45
C ALA A 65 5.33 17.21 -26.60
N ARG A 66 5.97 17.95 -25.69
CA ARG A 66 5.97 19.41 -25.66
C ARG A 66 7.27 20.04 -26.18
N ALA A 67 8.26 19.21 -26.52
CA ALA A 67 9.53 19.58 -27.15
C ALA A 67 9.46 19.33 -28.66
#